data_AF-A0A1Q2ZX45-F1
#
_entry.id   AF-A0A1Q2ZX45-F1
#
_cell.length_a   1.000
_cell.length_b   1.000
_cell.length_c   1.000
_cell.angle_alpha   90.00
_cell.angle_beta   90.00
_cell.angle_gamma   90.00
#
_symmetry.space_group_name_H-M   'P 1'
#
loop_
_entity.id
_entity.type
_entity.pdbx_description
1 polymer ?
#
loop_
_entity_poly.entity_id
_entity_poly.type
_entity_poly.pdbx_seq_one_letter_code
_entity_poly.pdbx_strand_id
1 'polypeptide(L)'
;MGTSSFVSSTAKRMESTSTSASSLFSLDKSTRSALFQGKSHYYYENGEIDEDEVGDYLSNSLLQGMDELQRTSSSSSSQSALTFECRSRRQKKPKYVFVLVGLPAVGKSSTSSHLIEYLSRQPSTKDLRCEVYNAGKVRRSMSFQNLGLLSMRLANDSSEDLFNPKNHDKKELYARITLEKLLKDLDSDECDVAIFDATNSRVNRRRFVFEEICSYNQMRNKKFCITPIVLQISCNDHDFFKFNVHNKAFNADYYDKPYEYAVRDFAKRLKNYHLQFTPFTRREFGQLSSLVQRRGLDHGVFCFNIVNAGTVPTRDDNFGVLPVQKEQVQTVINLVAQFVEHYTKLFGHSYVDSVNDFFKNEAKDGSKYLSALNSVINNEFLEELQGSLESNVEGN
;
A
#
# COMPACT_ATOMS: atom_id res chain seq x y z
N MET A 1 47.68 34.15 50.66
CA MET A 1 47.60 34.60 49.25
C MET A 1 47.75 33.33 48.41
N GLY A 2 46.72 32.64 47.95
CA GLY A 2 45.48 33.10 47.33
C GLY A 2 45.44 32.48 45.93
N THR A 3 45.27 31.15 45.84
CA THR A 3 45.14 30.41 44.58
C THR A 3 43.70 30.52 44.10
N SER A 4 43.52 31.19 42.95
CA SER A 4 42.20 31.44 42.35
C SER A 4 41.69 30.21 41.59
N SER A 5 40.52 29.77 42.01
CA SER A 5 39.56 28.92 41.32
C SER A 5 39.17 29.45 39.94
N PHE A 6 38.99 28.57 38.95
CA PHE A 6 38.07 28.80 37.85
C PHE A 6 37.18 27.57 37.62
N VAL A 7 35.94 27.89 37.28
CA VAL A 7 34.70 27.16 37.54
C VAL A 7 34.43 26.10 36.46
N SER A 8 34.02 24.91 36.91
CA SER A 8 33.44 23.84 36.09
C SER A 8 32.06 24.26 35.58
N SER A 9 31.87 24.30 34.25
CA SER A 9 30.56 24.38 33.62
C SER A 9 30.26 23.06 32.91
N THR A 10 29.21 22.39 33.39
CA THR A 10 28.76 21.08 32.92
C THR A 10 27.88 21.27 31.69
N ALA A 11 28.43 21.10 30.50
CA ALA A 11 27.64 20.98 29.27
C ALA A 11 27.18 19.53 29.10
N LYS A 12 25.89 19.27 29.35
CA LYS A 12 25.22 18.01 29.00
C LYS A 12 25.23 17.86 27.46
N ARG A 13 26.02 16.91 26.97
CA ARG A 13 25.96 16.42 25.59
C ARG A 13 24.78 15.45 25.50
N MET A 14 23.72 15.84 24.82
CA MET A 14 22.62 14.92 24.46
C MET A 14 23.17 13.88 23.49
N GLU A 15 23.17 12.62 23.91
CA GLU A 15 23.43 11.47 23.04
C GLU A 15 22.23 11.30 22.10
N SER A 16 22.49 11.42 20.80
CA SER A 16 21.56 11.04 19.75
C SER A 16 21.49 9.51 19.68
N THR A 17 20.36 8.93 20.05
CA THR A 17 20.06 7.51 19.81
C THR A 17 19.90 7.28 18.31
N SER A 18 20.93 6.73 17.69
CA SER A 18 20.90 6.17 16.34
C SER A 18 20.00 4.93 16.32
N THR A 19 18.80 5.03 15.75
CA THR A 19 17.98 3.87 15.38
C THR A 19 18.66 3.12 14.22
N SER A 20 19.24 1.98 14.54
CA SER A 20 19.99 1.10 13.64
C SER A 20 19.15 0.59 12.47
N ALA A 21 19.47 1.05 11.25
CA ALA A 21 18.92 0.59 9.98
C ALA A 21 19.46 -0.79 9.52
N SER A 22 20.14 -1.52 10.40
CA SER A 22 20.85 -2.78 10.09
C SER A 22 20.00 -4.04 10.18
N SER A 23 18.75 -3.98 10.67
CA SER A 23 17.90 -5.18 10.82
C SER A 23 17.13 -5.60 9.54
N LEU A 24 17.10 -4.75 8.51
CA LEU A 24 16.36 -5.03 7.26
C LEU A 24 17.01 -6.11 6.37
N PHE A 25 18.29 -6.43 6.59
CA PHE A 25 19.08 -7.24 5.65
C PHE A 25 19.66 -8.54 6.22
N SER A 26 19.25 -8.95 7.43
CA SER A 26 19.58 -10.29 7.95
C SER A 26 18.58 -11.37 7.50
N LEU A 27 18.03 -11.24 6.28
CA LEU A 27 17.21 -12.29 5.66
C LEU A 27 18.15 -13.33 5.04
N ASP A 28 18.37 -14.41 5.78
CA ASP A 28 19.12 -15.58 5.31
C ASP A 28 18.49 -16.16 4.02
N LYS A 29 19.33 -16.65 3.10
CA LYS A 29 18.87 -17.26 1.82
C LYS A 29 17.93 -18.45 2.05
N SER A 30 17.94 -19.04 3.25
CA SER A 30 17.06 -20.11 3.69
C SER A 30 15.61 -19.67 3.98
N THR A 31 15.33 -18.36 4.12
CA THR A 31 14.01 -17.84 4.52
C THR A 31 13.16 -17.31 3.36
N ARG A 32 13.39 -17.78 2.13
CA ARG A 32 12.37 -17.66 1.08
C ARG A 32 11.19 -18.49 1.55
N SER A 33 10.06 -17.86 1.89
CA SER A 33 8.86 -18.62 2.22
C SER A 33 8.52 -19.52 1.04
N ALA A 34 8.19 -20.78 1.31
CA ALA A 34 7.81 -21.77 0.31
C ALA A 34 6.60 -21.33 -0.56
N LEU A 35 5.94 -20.22 -0.22
CA LEU A 35 4.92 -19.54 -1.02
C LEU A 35 5.41 -19.08 -2.40
N PHE A 36 6.66 -18.63 -2.51
CA PHE A 36 7.15 -17.93 -3.70
C PHE A 36 8.08 -18.77 -4.59
N GLN A 37 8.50 -19.96 -4.13
CA GLN A 37 9.28 -20.89 -4.95
C GLN A 37 8.34 -21.63 -5.92
N GLY A 38 8.01 -20.98 -7.03
CA GLY A 38 7.27 -21.60 -8.14
C GLY A 38 6.31 -20.67 -8.91
N LYS A 39 5.94 -19.52 -8.34
CA LYS A 39 4.96 -18.59 -8.96
C LYS A 39 5.58 -17.34 -9.58
N SER A 40 6.90 -17.17 -9.50
CA SER A 40 7.57 -15.92 -9.88
C SER A 40 7.58 -15.61 -11.37
N HIS A 41 7.39 -16.61 -12.25
CA HIS A 41 7.49 -16.44 -13.72
C HIS A 41 6.14 -16.55 -14.43
N TYR A 42 5.18 -17.33 -13.90
CA TYR A 42 3.99 -17.75 -14.64
C TYR A 42 3.02 -16.62 -15.02
N TYR A 43 2.90 -15.58 -14.19
CA TYR A 43 1.93 -14.49 -14.41
C TYR A 43 2.44 -13.34 -15.29
N TYR A 44 3.70 -13.37 -15.70
CA TYR A 44 4.37 -12.18 -16.25
C TYR A 44 4.90 -12.35 -17.69
N GLU A 45 4.89 -13.56 -18.26
CA GLU A 45 5.23 -13.80 -19.68
C GLU A 45 4.02 -13.90 -20.60
N ASN A 46 2.81 -14.14 -20.08
CA ASN A 46 1.62 -14.27 -20.90
C ASN A 46 0.84 -12.95 -20.92
N GLY A 47 0.97 -12.20 -22.02
CA GLY A 47 -0.02 -11.20 -22.43
C GLY A 47 -1.38 -11.88 -22.70
N GLU A 48 -2.47 -11.12 -22.53
CA GLU A 48 -3.88 -11.47 -22.75
C GLU A 48 -4.18 -12.98 -22.85
N ILE A 49 -4.61 -13.58 -21.73
CA ILE A 49 -5.13 -14.95 -21.72
C ILE A 49 -6.66 -14.85 -21.68
N ASP A 50 -7.32 -15.42 -22.68
CA ASP A 50 -8.76 -15.65 -22.69
C ASP A 50 -9.19 -16.45 -21.44
N GLU A 51 -10.22 -15.96 -20.74
CA GLU A 51 -10.64 -16.40 -19.40
C GLU A 51 -11.12 -17.87 -19.32
N ASP A 52 -11.29 -18.56 -20.46
CA ASP A 52 -11.92 -19.88 -20.55
C ASP A 52 -10.95 -21.09 -20.42
N GLU A 53 -9.63 -20.92 -20.60
CA GLU A 53 -8.69 -22.07 -20.58
C GLU A 53 -8.07 -22.41 -19.20
N VAL A 54 -8.23 -21.54 -18.19
CA VAL A 54 -7.58 -21.72 -16.87
C VAL A 54 -8.28 -22.79 -16.01
N GLY A 55 -9.52 -23.17 -16.36
CA GLY A 55 -10.32 -24.14 -15.60
C GLY A 55 -9.79 -25.58 -15.64
N ASP A 56 -9.22 -26.01 -16.77
CA ASP A 56 -8.96 -27.43 -17.02
C ASP A 56 -7.52 -27.88 -16.71
N TYR A 57 -6.55 -26.97 -16.64
CA TYR A 57 -5.16 -27.35 -16.36
C TYR A 57 -4.84 -27.46 -14.86
N LEU A 58 -5.55 -26.72 -14.00
CA LEU A 58 -5.38 -26.78 -12.54
C LEU A 58 -6.02 -28.03 -11.92
N SER A 59 -7.05 -28.61 -12.55
CA SER A 59 -7.71 -29.83 -12.08
C SER A 59 -6.81 -31.07 -12.22
N ASN A 60 -6.06 -31.15 -13.33
CA ASN A 60 -5.24 -32.32 -13.67
C ASN A 60 -3.96 -32.43 -12.82
N SER A 61 -3.36 -31.30 -12.40
CA SER A 61 -2.17 -31.32 -11.54
C SER A 61 -2.50 -31.66 -10.07
N LEU A 62 -3.72 -31.37 -9.61
CA LEU A 62 -4.18 -31.72 -8.26
C LEU A 62 -4.58 -33.19 -8.11
N LEU A 63 -5.03 -33.84 -9.19
CA LEU A 63 -5.44 -35.26 -9.16
C LEU A 63 -4.24 -36.23 -9.07
N GLN A 64 -3.10 -35.90 -9.67
CA GLN A 64 -1.90 -36.76 -9.59
C GLN A 64 -1.25 -36.80 -8.19
N GLY A 65 -1.53 -35.82 -7.32
CA GLY A 65 -1.00 -35.78 -5.95
C GLY A 65 -1.85 -36.50 -4.90
N MET A 66 -3.00 -37.06 -5.28
CA MET A 66 -3.94 -37.67 -4.32
C MET A 66 -3.98 -39.20 -4.35
N ASP A 67 -3.34 -39.87 -5.32
CA ASP A 67 -3.38 -41.33 -5.46
C ASP A 67 -2.30 -42.12 -4.69
N GLU A 68 -1.29 -41.45 -4.10
CA GLU A 68 -0.20 -42.14 -3.39
C GLU A 68 -0.38 -42.26 -1.86
N LEU A 69 -1.51 -41.81 -1.29
CA LEU A 69 -1.76 -41.86 0.16
C LEU A 69 -2.92 -42.77 0.58
N GLN A 70 -3.42 -43.64 -0.30
CA GLN A 70 -4.54 -44.57 -0.01
C GLN A 70 -4.21 -46.08 -0.09
N ARG A 71 -2.93 -46.47 0.04
CA ARG A 71 -2.58 -47.89 0.21
C ARG A 71 -1.74 -48.09 1.46
N THR A 72 -2.40 -48.16 2.62
CA THR A 72 -2.04 -49.02 3.77
C THR A 72 -2.88 -48.63 4.98
N SER A 73 -4.07 -49.22 5.13
CA SER A 73 -4.68 -49.50 6.44
C SER A 73 -6.04 -50.18 6.25
N SER A 74 -6.03 -51.50 6.20
CA SER A 74 -7.24 -52.31 6.30
C SER A 74 -7.04 -53.42 7.32
N SER A 75 -7.49 -53.20 8.56
CA SER A 75 -8.01 -54.28 9.41
C SER A 75 -8.80 -53.72 10.61
N SER A 76 -10.09 -54.12 10.65
CA SER A 76 -10.96 -54.38 11.83
C SER A 76 -11.21 -53.26 12.84
N SER A 77 -12.37 -53.07 13.50
CA SER A 77 -13.78 -53.44 13.36
C SER A 77 -14.49 -52.82 14.58
N SER A 78 -15.67 -52.23 14.36
CA SER A 78 -16.79 -52.09 15.32
C SER A 78 -16.73 -51.07 16.49
N GLN A 79 -17.80 -50.25 16.50
CA GLN A 79 -18.47 -49.53 17.60
C GLN A 79 -17.82 -48.28 18.21
N SER A 80 -18.42 -47.12 17.96
CA SER A 80 -19.18 -46.35 18.97
C SER A 80 -19.65 -45.00 18.40
N ALA A 81 -20.74 -44.49 18.97
CA ALA A 81 -21.53 -43.35 18.51
C ALA A 81 -20.68 -42.13 18.11
N LEU A 82 -20.97 -41.57 16.93
CA LEU A 82 -20.44 -40.30 16.46
C LEU A 82 -20.94 -39.17 17.36
N THR A 83 -20.24 -38.93 18.48
CA THR A 83 -20.11 -37.57 18.99
C THR A 83 -19.53 -36.75 17.85
N PHE A 84 -20.36 -35.92 17.22
CA PHE A 84 -19.88 -34.79 16.45
C PHE A 84 -19.05 -33.94 17.41
N GLU A 85 -17.73 -34.19 17.46
CA GLU A 85 -16.79 -33.18 17.90
C GLU A 85 -16.94 -32.03 16.91
N CYS A 86 -17.83 -31.09 17.26
CA CYS A 86 -17.77 -29.74 16.77
C CYS A 86 -16.37 -29.24 17.12
N ARG A 87 -15.42 -29.43 16.20
CA ARG A 87 -14.07 -28.87 16.28
C ARG A 87 -14.28 -27.37 16.46
N SER A 88 -14.19 -26.90 17.70
CA SER A 88 -14.19 -25.49 18.01
C SER A 88 -13.06 -24.88 17.18
N ARG A 89 -13.41 -24.23 16.05
CA ARG A 89 -12.45 -23.48 15.27
C ARG A 89 -11.92 -22.44 16.23
N ARG A 90 -10.70 -22.65 16.75
CA ARG A 90 -9.99 -21.64 17.56
C ARG A 90 -10.15 -20.30 16.84
N GLN A 91 -10.83 -19.36 17.48
CA GLN A 91 -11.10 -18.06 16.89
C GLN A 91 -9.77 -17.38 16.63
N LYS A 92 -9.50 -17.11 15.36
CA LYS A 92 -8.28 -16.43 14.93
C LYS A 92 -8.48 -14.93 15.16
N LYS A 93 -7.53 -14.27 15.82
CA LYS A 93 -7.56 -12.81 16.01
C LYS A 93 -7.58 -12.12 14.63
N PRO A 94 -8.36 -11.05 14.39
CA PRO A 94 -8.26 -10.29 13.16
C PRO A 94 -7.02 -9.39 13.18
N LYS A 95 -6.34 -9.31 12.04
CA LYS A 95 -5.37 -8.26 11.68
C LYS A 95 -5.82 -7.59 10.39
N TYR A 96 -5.36 -6.38 10.13
CA TYR A 96 -5.86 -5.57 9.02
C TYR A 96 -4.72 -5.18 8.08
N VAL A 97 -4.94 -5.33 6.79
CA VAL A 97 -3.99 -4.85 5.76
C VAL A 97 -4.69 -3.83 4.89
N PHE A 98 -4.27 -2.57 5.01
CA PHE A 98 -4.73 -1.49 4.14
C PHE A 98 -3.88 -1.47 2.86
N VAL A 99 -4.50 -1.72 1.72
CA VAL A 99 -3.90 -1.61 0.40
C VAL A 99 -4.24 -0.24 -0.17
N LEU A 100 -3.29 0.69 -0.14
CA LEU A 100 -3.54 2.03 -0.68
C LEU A 100 -3.57 2.01 -2.20
N VAL A 101 -4.51 2.70 -2.82
CA VAL A 101 -4.59 2.85 -4.29
C VAL A 101 -4.63 4.32 -4.62
N GLY A 102 -3.81 4.76 -5.57
CA GLY A 102 -3.84 6.14 -6.04
C GLY A 102 -2.58 6.61 -6.72
N LEU A 103 -2.70 7.65 -7.52
CA LEU A 103 -1.62 8.28 -8.25
C LEU A 103 -0.57 8.92 -7.32
N PRO A 104 0.68 9.18 -7.78
CA PRO A 104 1.61 10.02 -7.04
C PRO A 104 0.99 11.39 -6.68
N ALA A 105 1.42 11.98 -5.56
CA ALA A 105 0.96 13.30 -5.10
C ALA A 105 -0.55 13.46 -4.80
N VAL A 106 -1.29 12.38 -4.54
CA VAL A 106 -2.71 12.47 -4.12
C VAL A 106 -2.95 12.47 -2.60
N GLY A 107 -1.88 12.48 -1.79
CA GLY A 107 -2.01 12.51 -0.32
C GLY A 107 -1.97 11.16 0.40
N LYS A 108 -1.75 10.03 -0.30
CA LYS A 108 -1.68 8.67 0.30
C LYS A 108 -0.93 8.58 1.63
N SER A 109 0.34 8.98 1.66
CA SER A 109 1.16 8.86 2.87
C SER A 109 0.66 9.75 4.02
N SER A 110 0.09 10.92 3.72
CA SER A 110 -0.53 11.79 4.73
C SER A 110 -1.79 11.15 5.30
N THR A 111 -2.66 10.62 4.43
CA THR A 111 -3.86 9.88 4.85
C THR A 111 -3.52 8.65 5.69
N SER A 112 -2.44 7.93 5.38
CA SER A 112 -1.96 6.82 6.22
C SER A 112 -1.60 7.29 7.63
N SER A 113 -0.85 8.39 7.75
CA SER A 113 -0.51 8.97 9.05
C SER A 113 -1.75 9.41 9.83
N HIS A 114 -2.69 10.08 9.17
CA HIS A 114 -3.95 10.50 9.79
C HIS A 114 -4.83 9.31 10.21
N LEU A 115 -4.85 8.22 9.44
CA LEU A 115 -5.60 7.01 9.79
C LEU A 115 -5.03 6.37 11.06
N ILE A 116 -3.70 6.26 11.16
CA ILE A 116 -3.04 5.74 12.37
C ILE A 116 -3.32 6.64 13.57
N GLU A 117 -3.20 7.95 13.40
CA GLU A 117 -3.51 8.94 14.43
C GLU A 117 -4.98 8.85 14.88
N TYR A 118 -5.90 8.66 13.94
CA TYR A 118 -7.32 8.49 14.25
C TYR A 118 -7.58 7.20 15.03
N LEU A 119 -7.09 6.05 14.55
CA LEU A 119 -7.31 4.75 15.19
C LEU A 119 -6.67 4.67 16.59
N SER A 120 -5.49 5.27 16.78
CA SER A 120 -4.81 5.28 18.08
C SER A 120 -5.52 6.13 19.14
N ARG A 121 -6.36 7.09 18.74
CA ARG A 121 -7.16 7.92 19.66
C ARG A 121 -8.48 7.28 20.08
N GLN A 122 -8.96 6.25 19.38
CA GLN A 122 -10.24 5.61 19.71
C GLN A 122 -10.05 4.60 20.85
N PRO A 123 -10.86 4.65 21.92
CA PRO A 123 -10.74 3.72 23.05
C PRO A 123 -10.81 2.25 22.66
N SER A 124 -11.60 1.91 21.64
CA SER A 124 -11.80 0.54 21.14
C SER A 124 -10.65 0.01 20.27
N THR A 125 -9.75 0.87 19.79
CA THR A 125 -8.62 0.49 18.92
C THR A 125 -7.27 1.01 19.40
N LYS A 126 -7.20 1.59 20.60
CA LYS A 126 -5.96 2.12 21.19
C LYS A 126 -4.83 1.08 21.29
N ASP A 127 -5.19 -0.20 21.42
CA ASP A 127 -4.24 -1.31 21.55
C ASP A 127 -3.81 -1.89 20.19
N LEU A 128 -4.34 -1.36 19.07
CA LEU A 128 -3.94 -1.78 17.72
C LEU A 128 -2.61 -1.11 17.34
N ARG A 129 -1.58 -1.91 17.16
CA ARG A 129 -0.27 -1.44 16.68
C ARG A 129 -0.32 -1.27 15.16
N CYS A 130 -0.09 -0.06 14.69
CA CYS A 130 -0.18 0.27 13.28
C CYS A 130 1.20 0.57 12.69
N GLU A 131 1.52 0.03 11.51
CA GLU A 131 2.80 0.26 10.83
C GLU A 131 2.62 0.54 9.33
N VAL A 132 3.48 1.38 8.74
CA VAL A 132 3.40 1.78 7.32
C VAL A 132 4.56 1.18 6.51
N TYR A 133 4.19 0.36 5.54
CA TYR A 133 5.11 -0.30 4.62
C TYR A 133 5.11 0.43 3.28
N ASN A 134 6.07 1.34 3.09
CA ASN A 134 6.15 2.21 1.92
C ASN A 134 7.12 1.68 0.86
N ALA A 135 6.60 1.28 -0.30
CA ALA A 135 7.40 0.73 -1.39
C ALA A 135 8.40 1.75 -1.98
N GLY A 136 8.10 3.05 -1.88
CA GLY A 136 9.02 4.13 -2.25
C GLY A 136 10.23 4.24 -1.32
N LYS A 137 10.09 3.91 -0.02
CA LYS A 137 11.22 3.80 0.92
C LYS A 137 12.10 2.61 0.55
N VAL A 138 11.53 1.44 0.27
CA VAL A 138 12.28 0.26 -0.16
C VAL A 138 13.07 0.53 -1.43
N ARG A 139 12.42 1.12 -2.45
CA ARG A 139 13.09 1.59 -3.66
C ARG A 139 14.29 2.48 -3.32
N ARG A 140 14.09 3.53 -2.51
CA ARG A 140 15.16 4.45 -2.11
C ARG A 140 16.30 3.72 -1.42
N SER A 141 16.02 2.89 -0.43
CA SER A 141 17.05 2.13 0.28
C SER A 141 17.88 1.25 -0.66
N MET A 142 17.23 0.56 -1.59
CA MET A 142 17.94 -0.29 -2.57
C MET A 142 18.71 0.53 -3.62
N SER A 143 18.24 1.72 -3.98
CA SER A 143 18.97 2.63 -4.87
C SER A 143 20.15 3.30 -4.16
N PHE A 144 20.00 3.69 -2.90
CA PHE A 144 21.01 4.39 -2.10
C PHE A 144 22.11 3.46 -1.61
N GLN A 145 21.79 2.24 -1.18
CA GLN A 145 22.80 1.28 -0.69
C GLN A 145 23.70 0.74 -1.80
N ASN A 146 23.17 0.56 -3.02
CA ASN A 146 23.98 0.05 -4.13
C ASN A 146 24.91 1.09 -4.75
N LEU A 147 24.71 2.39 -4.49
CA LEU A 147 25.41 3.48 -5.20
C LEU A 147 25.96 4.60 -4.31
N GLY A 148 25.71 4.59 -2.98
CA GLY A 148 26.19 5.63 -2.06
C GLY A 148 25.56 7.01 -2.30
N LEU A 149 24.44 7.09 -3.02
CA LEU A 149 23.78 8.35 -3.38
C LEU A 149 22.80 8.80 -2.29
N LEU A 150 22.59 10.11 -2.19
CA LEU A 150 21.66 10.72 -1.24
C LEU A 150 20.29 11.06 -1.88
N SER A 151 20.22 11.20 -3.20
CA SER A 151 18.98 11.47 -3.98
C SER A 151 18.86 10.57 -5.22
N MET A 152 17.70 10.61 -5.87
CA MET A 152 17.41 9.74 -7.01
C MET A 152 18.38 10.03 -8.18
N ARG A 153 18.97 8.98 -8.76
CA ARG A 153 19.84 9.12 -9.93
C ARG A 153 19.00 9.57 -11.12
N LEU A 154 19.49 10.56 -11.84
CA LEU A 154 18.90 11.02 -13.09
C LEU A 154 19.00 9.89 -14.11
N ALA A 155 17.88 9.53 -14.73
CA ALA A 155 17.89 8.62 -15.85
C ALA A 155 18.46 9.36 -17.07
N ASN A 156 19.54 8.84 -17.66
CA ASN A 156 20.12 9.45 -18.86
C ASN A 156 19.34 9.05 -20.11
N ASP A 157 18.62 7.93 -20.05
CA ASP A 157 17.78 7.42 -21.13
C ASP A 157 16.50 6.76 -20.61
N SER A 158 15.63 6.35 -21.53
CA SER A 158 14.36 5.69 -21.21
C SER A 158 14.51 4.32 -20.53
N SER A 159 15.66 3.67 -20.67
CA SER A 159 15.95 2.36 -20.09
C SER A 159 16.37 2.46 -18.61
N GLU A 160 16.97 3.58 -18.23
CA GLU A 160 17.31 3.91 -16.85
C GLU A 160 16.15 4.53 -16.07
N ASP A 161 15.15 5.10 -16.76
CA ASP A 161 13.97 5.71 -16.11
C ASP A 161 13.11 4.65 -15.43
N LEU A 162 13.27 4.54 -14.11
CA LEU A 162 12.51 3.62 -13.28
C LEU A 162 11.00 3.82 -13.40
N PHE A 163 10.52 5.03 -13.72
CA PHE A 163 9.10 5.31 -13.83
C PHE A 163 8.54 4.99 -15.22
N ASN A 164 9.39 4.77 -16.22
CA ASN A 164 8.98 4.36 -17.55
C ASN A 164 8.09 3.11 -17.48
N PRO A 165 6.95 3.06 -18.21
CA PRO A 165 6.11 1.87 -18.30
C PRO A 165 6.84 0.58 -18.64
N LYS A 166 7.93 0.66 -19.43
CA LYS A 166 8.76 -0.49 -19.82
C LYS A 166 9.58 -1.09 -18.66
N ASN A 167 9.85 -0.31 -17.62
CA ASN A 167 10.67 -0.72 -16.47
C ASN A 167 9.83 -1.20 -15.28
N HIS A 168 8.71 -1.86 -15.58
CA HIS A 168 7.72 -2.26 -14.59
C HIS A 168 8.26 -3.27 -13.56
N ASP A 169 9.17 -4.16 -13.96
CA ASP A 169 9.67 -5.26 -13.13
C ASP A 169 10.35 -4.80 -11.85
N LYS A 170 11.11 -3.69 -11.92
CA LYS A 170 11.74 -3.10 -10.73
C LYS A 170 10.71 -2.57 -9.74
N LYS A 171 9.62 -1.95 -10.22
CA LYS A 171 8.52 -1.47 -9.36
C LYS A 171 7.82 -2.63 -8.69
N GLU A 172 7.60 -3.73 -9.41
CA GLU A 172 7.02 -4.95 -8.86
C GLU A 172 7.92 -5.61 -7.81
N LEU A 173 9.24 -5.65 -8.07
CA LEU A 173 10.21 -6.12 -7.08
C LEU A 173 10.12 -5.32 -5.77
N TYR A 174 10.05 -4.00 -5.83
CA TYR A 174 9.93 -3.17 -4.61
C TYR A 174 8.60 -3.39 -3.89
N ALA A 175 7.50 -3.48 -4.63
CA ALA A 175 6.18 -3.77 -4.07
C ALA A 175 6.17 -5.14 -3.37
N ARG A 176 6.74 -6.16 -4.00
CA ARG A 176 6.85 -7.51 -3.44
C ARG A 176 7.71 -7.58 -2.19
N ILE A 177 8.92 -7.00 -2.20
CA ILE A 177 9.78 -6.95 -0.99
C ILE A 177 9.04 -6.26 0.17
N THR A 178 8.31 -5.19 -0.15
CA THR A 178 7.51 -4.44 0.84
C THR A 178 6.38 -5.30 1.40
N LEU A 179 5.67 -6.05 0.55
CA LEU A 179 4.61 -6.97 0.96
C LEU A 179 5.15 -8.15 1.79
N GLU A 180 6.30 -8.72 1.41
CA GLU A 180 6.97 -9.79 2.15
C GLU A 180 7.34 -9.34 3.56
N LYS A 181 7.92 -8.14 3.71
CA LYS A 181 8.24 -7.55 5.02
C LYS A 181 6.96 -7.33 5.85
N LEU A 182 5.92 -6.80 5.23
CA LEU A 182 4.61 -6.58 5.86
C LEU A 182 4.04 -7.90 6.42
N LEU A 183 3.98 -8.94 5.60
CA LEU A 183 3.44 -10.24 6.03
C LEU A 183 4.30 -10.89 7.12
N LYS A 184 5.63 -10.75 7.05
CA LYS A 184 6.56 -11.23 8.08
C LYS A 184 6.33 -10.57 9.44
N ASP A 185 6.12 -9.26 9.45
CA ASP A 185 5.91 -8.50 10.69
C ASP A 185 4.54 -8.79 11.32
N LEU A 186 3.51 -8.98 10.49
CA LEU A 186 2.23 -9.51 10.98
C LEU A 186 2.40 -10.89 11.60
N ASP A 187 3.16 -11.79 10.96
CA ASP A 187 3.42 -13.16 11.43
C ASP A 187 4.23 -13.20 12.75
N SER A 188 5.19 -12.28 12.86
CA SER A 188 6.04 -12.10 14.05
C SER A 188 5.34 -11.32 15.16
N ASP A 189 4.07 -10.95 14.94
CA ASP A 189 3.25 -10.17 15.87
C ASP A 189 3.84 -8.82 16.26
N GLU A 190 4.48 -8.12 15.32
CA GLU A 190 5.04 -6.76 15.50
C GLU A 190 3.94 -5.69 15.35
N CYS A 191 2.95 -5.93 14.49
CA CYS A 191 1.82 -5.04 14.26
C CYS A 191 0.48 -5.78 14.13
N ASP A 192 -0.62 -5.06 14.30
CA ASP A 192 -2.01 -5.53 14.14
C ASP A 192 -2.68 -4.92 12.89
N VAL A 193 -2.25 -3.72 12.51
CA VAL A 193 -2.68 -3.00 11.31
C VAL A 193 -1.45 -2.67 10.47
N ALA A 194 -1.43 -3.12 9.22
CA ALA A 194 -0.36 -2.82 8.29
C ALA A 194 -0.89 -2.03 7.10
N ILE A 195 -0.26 -0.89 6.80
CA ILE A 195 -0.62 -0.06 5.65
C ILE A 195 0.41 -0.27 4.55
N PHE A 196 -0.01 -0.92 3.46
CA PHE A 196 0.77 -1.11 2.25
C PHE A 196 0.70 0.15 1.37
N ASP A 197 1.64 1.08 1.59
CA ASP A 197 1.74 2.37 0.90
C ASP A 197 2.55 2.22 -0.41
N ALA A 198 1.83 1.91 -1.47
CA ALA A 198 2.28 1.96 -2.86
C ALA A 198 1.22 2.63 -3.73
N THR A 199 1.50 2.85 -5.02
CA THR A 199 0.48 3.39 -5.92
C THR A 199 -0.59 2.35 -6.29
N ASN A 200 -0.23 1.06 -6.28
CA ASN A 200 -1.09 -0.07 -6.64
C ASN A 200 -1.94 0.21 -7.90
N SER A 201 -1.27 0.77 -8.90
CA SER A 201 -1.88 1.40 -10.08
C SER A 201 -2.56 0.44 -11.06
N ARG A 202 -2.18 -0.84 -11.08
CA ARG A 202 -2.69 -1.82 -12.04
C ARG A 202 -3.50 -2.90 -11.33
N VAL A 203 -4.55 -3.39 -11.98
CA VAL A 203 -5.40 -4.49 -11.51
C VAL A 203 -4.55 -5.71 -11.13
N ASN A 204 -3.62 -6.12 -12.00
CA ASN A 204 -2.78 -7.31 -11.77
C ASN A 204 -1.96 -7.22 -10.48
N ARG A 205 -1.45 -6.03 -10.12
CA ARG A 205 -0.73 -5.85 -8.85
C ARG A 205 -1.65 -5.97 -7.65
N ARG A 206 -2.85 -5.37 -7.73
CA ARG A 206 -3.85 -5.47 -6.66
C ARG A 206 -4.29 -6.93 -6.49
N ARG A 207 -4.56 -7.63 -7.59
CA ARG A 207 -4.84 -9.07 -7.59
C ARG A 207 -3.74 -9.89 -6.94
N PHE A 208 -2.47 -9.66 -7.32
CA PHE A 208 -1.32 -10.32 -6.70
C PHE A 208 -1.28 -10.11 -5.18
N VAL A 209 -1.45 -8.88 -4.70
CA VAL A 209 -1.48 -8.58 -3.25
C VAL A 209 -2.59 -9.36 -2.55
N PHE A 210 -3.80 -9.40 -3.13
CA PHE A 210 -4.93 -10.14 -2.58
C PHE A 210 -4.72 -11.66 -2.60
N GLU A 211 -4.12 -12.20 -3.65
CA GLU A 211 -3.76 -13.63 -3.75
C GLU A 211 -2.74 -14.03 -2.69
N GLU A 212 -1.75 -13.18 -2.40
CA GLU A 212 -0.78 -13.39 -1.34
C GLU A 212 -1.41 -13.34 0.05
N ILE A 213 -2.27 -12.36 0.32
CA ILE A 213 -3.04 -12.29 1.58
C ILE A 213 -3.92 -13.53 1.73
N CYS A 214 -4.57 -13.98 0.66
CA CYS A 214 -5.39 -15.18 0.69
C CYS A 214 -4.57 -16.43 0.96
N SER A 215 -3.44 -16.59 0.25
CA SER A 215 -2.53 -17.71 0.43
C SER A 215 -1.97 -17.76 1.85
N TYR A 216 -1.65 -16.59 2.43
CA TYR A 216 -1.23 -16.46 3.82
C TYR A 216 -2.32 -16.93 4.80
N ASN A 217 -3.56 -16.47 4.61
CA ASN A 217 -4.69 -16.85 5.47
C ASN A 217 -5.03 -18.36 5.40
N GLN A 218 -4.79 -19.00 4.25
CA GLN A 218 -5.00 -20.44 4.04
C GLN A 218 -3.96 -21.32 4.72
N MET A 219 -2.82 -20.77 5.16
CA MET A 219 -1.80 -21.55 5.84
C MET A 219 -2.32 -22.21 7.12
N ARG A 220 -1.94 -23.47 7.31
CA ARG A 220 -2.19 -24.19 8.57
C ARG A 220 -1.44 -23.50 9.72
N ASN A 221 -1.97 -23.59 10.93
CA ASN A 221 -1.36 -23.09 12.17
C ASN A 221 -1.21 -21.56 12.34
N LYS A 222 -1.91 -20.74 11.55
CA LYS A 222 -1.94 -19.28 11.78
C LYS A 222 -2.84 -18.92 12.97
N LYS A 223 -2.32 -18.05 13.85
CA LYS A 223 -2.99 -17.56 15.06
C LYS A 223 -4.00 -16.42 14.78
N PHE A 224 -3.87 -15.79 13.62
CA PHE A 224 -4.69 -14.66 13.20
C PHE A 224 -5.10 -14.82 11.72
N CYS A 225 -6.01 -13.97 11.30
CA CYS A 225 -6.39 -13.80 9.90
C CYS A 225 -6.31 -12.35 9.49
N ILE A 226 -5.94 -12.12 8.24
CA ILE A 226 -5.83 -10.81 7.63
C ILE A 226 -7.15 -10.45 6.96
N THR A 227 -7.70 -9.30 7.34
CA THR A 227 -8.80 -8.60 6.68
C THR A 227 -8.21 -7.56 5.72
N PRO A 228 -8.27 -7.77 4.39
CA PRO A 228 -7.82 -6.78 3.42
C PRO A 228 -8.81 -5.61 3.30
N ILE A 229 -8.29 -4.39 3.29
CA ILE A 229 -9.05 -3.15 3.13
C ILE A 229 -8.39 -2.33 2.03
N VAL A 230 -9.09 -2.07 0.93
CA VAL A 230 -8.63 -1.12 -0.08
C VAL A 230 -8.94 0.29 0.41
N LEU A 231 -7.95 1.18 0.37
CA LEU A 231 -8.15 2.61 0.61
C LEU A 231 -7.68 3.37 -0.62
N GLN A 232 -8.64 3.74 -1.47
CA GLN A 232 -8.39 4.51 -2.67
C GLN A 232 -8.41 6.01 -2.34
N ILE A 233 -7.38 6.70 -2.79
CA ILE A 233 -7.20 8.13 -2.56
C ILE A 233 -6.95 8.80 -3.91
N SER A 234 -7.83 9.75 -4.26
CA SER A 234 -7.75 10.51 -5.51
C SER A 234 -7.83 12.01 -5.26
N CYS A 235 -7.31 12.76 -6.22
CA CYS A 235 -7.27 14.21 -6.20
C CYS A 235 -7.46 14.70 -7.64
N ASN A 236 -8.59 15.35 -7.88
CA ASN A 236 -8.99 15.89 -9.16
C ASN A 236 -9.00 17.42 -9.13
N ASP A 237 -8.89 18.02 -7.94
CA ASP A 237 -8.75 19.45 -7.76
C ASP A 237 -7.34 19.92 -8.20
N HIS A 238 -7.29 20.89 -9.12
CA HIS A 238 -6.05 21.35 -9.73
C HIS A 238 -5.13 22.09 -8.75
N ASP A 239 -5.70 22.84 -7.81
CA ASP A 239 -4.92 23.62 -6.84
C ASP A 239 -4.31 22.67 -5.80
N PHE A 240 -5.09 21.71 -5.33
CA PHE A 240 -4.61 20.65 -4.44
C PHE A 240 -3.50 19.87 -5.13
N PHE A 241 -3.70 19.52 -6.39
CA PHE A 241 -2.73 18.79 -7.18
C PHE A 241 -1.41 19.57 -7.33
N LYS A 242 -1.46 20.84 -7.74
CA LYS A 242 -0.27 21.71 -7.86
C LYS A 242 0.46 21.89 -6.53
N PHE A 243 -0.28 22.13 -5.44
CA PHE A 243 0.28 22.22 -4.09
C PHE A 243 0.97 20.91 -3.67
N ASN A 244 0.37 19.77 -3.98
CA ASN A 244 0.97 18.48 -3.69
C ASN A 244 2.25 18.23 -4.51
N VAL A 245 2.30 18.65 -5.78
CA VAL A 245 3.54 18.58 -6.57
C VAL A 245 4.61 19.51 -6.01
N HIS A 246 4.25 20.73 -5.59
CA HIS A 246 5.15 21.63 -4.89
C HIS A 246 5.80 20.96 -3.68
N ASN A 247 4.99 20.36 -2.79
CA ASN A 247 5.50 19.64 -1.62
C ASN A 247 6.36 18.42 -2.00
N LYS A 248 6.06 17.76 -3.12
CA LYS A 248 6.90 16.67 -3.61
C LYS A 248 8.24 17.15 -4.16
N ALA A 249 8.35 18.36 -4.68
CA ALA A 249 9.61 18.89 -5.19
C ALA A 249 10.70 19.06 -4.11
N PHE A 250 10.32 19.08 -2.81
CA PHE A 250 11.26 19.18 -1.68
C PHE A 250 11.53 17.87 -0.96
N ASN A 251 11.00 16.75 -1.45
CA ASN A 251 11.17 15.46 -0.79
C ASN A 251 12.57 14.86 -1.04
N ALA A 252 12.89 13.75 -0.37
CA ALA A 252 14.19 13.07 -0.48
C ALA A 252 14.61 12.64 -1.91
N ASP A 253 13.65 12.55 -2.84
CA ASP A 253 13.93 12.27 -4.24
C ASP A 253 14.59 13.48 -4.95
N TYR A 254 14.37 14.70 -4.46
CA TYR A 254 14.71 15.96 -5.14
C TYR A 254 15.44 16.99 -4.26
N TYR A 255 15.80 16.66 -3.02
CA TYR A 255 16.30 17.63 -2.04
C TYR A 255 17.54 18.44 -2.49
N ASP A 256 18.34 17.88 -3.41
CA ASP A 256 19.54 18.50 -3.99
C ASP A 256 19.32 19.06 -5.40
N LYS A 257 18.07 19.10 -5.90
CA LYS A 257 17.74 19.49 -7.27
C LYS A 257 17.10 20.88 -7.32
N PRO A 258 17.31 21.65 -8.42
CA PRO A 258 16.56 22.87 -8.65
C PRO A 258 15.05 22.62 -8.70
N TYR A 259 14.25 23.54 -8.17
CA TYR A 259 12.80 23.36 -8.08
C TYR A 259 12.12 23.08 -9.43
N GLU A 260 12.41 23.89 -10.45
CA GLU A 260 11.84 23.73 -11.78
C GLU A 260 12.19 22.37 -12.41
N TYR A 261 13.40 21.87 -12.13
CA TYR A 261 13.82 20.53 -12.52
C TYR A 261 13.00 19.46 -11.81
N ALA A 262 12.86 19.56 -10.49
CA ALA A 262 12.08 18.62 -9.68
C ALA A 262 10.62 18.56 -10.14
N VAL A 263 10.00 19.71 -10.46
CA VAL A 263 8.64 19.77 -10.99
C VAL A 263 8.54 19.09 -12.36
N ARG A 264 9.47 19.36 -13.30
CA ARG A 264 9.47 18.72 -14.63
C ARG A 264 9.67 17.21 -14.55
N ASP A 265 10.62 16.75 -13.75
CA ASP A 265 10.85 15.31 -13.55
C ASP A 265 9.64 14.64 -12.91
N PHE A 266 9.05 15.26 -11.88
CA PHE A 266 7.85 14.75 -11.25
C PHE A 266 6.66 14.70 -12.21
N ALA A 267 6.49 15.70 -13.07
CA ALA A 267 5.46 15.73 -14.10
C ALA A 267 5.62 14.58 -15.11
N LYS A 268 6.85 14.30 -15.57
CA LYS A 268 7.16 13.13 -16.42
C LYS A 268 6.82 11.82 -15.71
N ARG A 269 7.26 11.67 -14.45
CA ARG A 269 6.91 10.53 -13.60
C ARG A 269 5.40 10.35 -13.53
N LEU A 270 4.65 11.44 -13.38
CA LEU A 270 3.21 11.38 -13.25
C LEU A 270 2.50 10.95 -14.53
N LYS A 271 2.93 11.46 -15.71
CA LYS A 271 2.44 10.98 -17.01
C LYS A 271 2.60 9.47 -17.13
N ASN A 272 3.78 8.96 -16.81
CA ASN A 272 4.05 7.51 -16.85
C ASN A 272 3.11 6.71 -15.94
N TYR A 273 2.77 7.22 -14.75
CA TYR A 273 1.80 6.56 -13.88
C TYR A 273 0.37 6.64 -14.42
N HIS A 274 -0.05 7.76 -15.02
CA HIS A 274 -1.38 7.90 -15.61
C HIS A 274 -1.61 6.95 -16.78
N LEU A 275 -0.61 6.74 -17.64
CA LEU A 275 -0.68 5.78 -18.75
C LEU A 275 -0.96 4.32 -18.33
N GLN A 276 -0.87 4.01 -17.03
CA GLN A 276 -1.03 2.64 -16.52
C GLN A 276 -2.00 2.56 -15.35
N PHE A 277 -2.54 3.69 -14.90
CA PHE A 277 -3.35 3.73 -13.69
C PHE A 277 -4.80 3.42 -14.03
N THR A 278 -5.30 2.36 -13.41
CA THR A 278 -6.72 2.03 -13.40
C THR A 278 -7.27 2.25 -11.99
N PRO A 279 -8.29 3.11 -11.82
CA PRO A 279 -9.02 3.22 -10.56
C PRO A 279 -9.54 1.86 -10.12
N PHE A 280 -9.61 1.65 -8.80
CA PHE A 280 -10.26 0.49 -8.22
C PHE A 280 -11.77 0.61 -8.42
N THR A 281 -12.38 -0.40 -9.04
CA THR A 281 -13.79 -0.37 -9.46
C THR A 281 -14.65 -1.33 -8.65
N ARG A 282 -15.97 -1.13 -8.70
CA ARG A 282 -16.95 -2.07 -8.12
C ARG A 282 -16.84 -3.47 -8.74
N ARG A 283 -16.55 -3.55 -10.05
CA ARG A 283 -16.34 -4.83 -10.76
C ARG A 283 -15.14 -5.58 -10.19
N GLU A 284 -14.01 -4.90 -10.04
CA GLU A 284 -12.81 -5.48 -9.43
C GLU A 284 -13.07 -5.90 -7.97
N PHE A 285 -13.77 -5.08 -7.19
CA PHE A 285 -14.19 -5.45 -5.84
C PHE A 285 -14.99 -6.76 -5.82
N GLY A 286 -15.93 -6.94 -6.75
CA GLY A 286 -16.69 -8.18 -6.90
C GLY A 286 -15.79 -9.38 -7.15
N GLN A 287 -14.84 -9.28 -8.09
CA GLN A 287 -13.88 -10.34 -8.41
C GLN A 287 -13.00 -10.71 -7.21
N LEU A 288 -12.47 -9.71 -6.50
CA LEU A 288 -11.63 -9.93 -5.31
C LEU A 288 -12.43 -10.50 -4.14
N SER A 289 -13.67 -10.04 -3.95
CA SER A 289 -14.58 -10.59 -2.96
C SER A 289 -14.89 -12.06 -3.22
N SER A 290 -15.21 -12.42 -4.47
CA SER A 290 -15.40 -13.81 -4.86
C SER A 290 -14.12 -14.64 -4.71
N LEU A 291 -12.94 -14.07 -4.96
CA LEU A 291 -11.66 -14.75 -4.72
C LEU A 291 -11.46 -15.05 -3.22
N VAL A 292 -11.68 -14.08 -2.34
CA VAL A 292 -11.60 -14.24 -0.88
C VAL A 292 -12.60 -15.32 -0.41
N GLN A 293 -13.85 -15.27 -0.89
CA GLN A 293 -14.89 -16.24 -0.55
C GLN A 293 -14.56 -17.66 -1.04
N ARG A 294 -14.15 -17.84 -2.31
CA ARG A 294 -13.78 -19.15 -2.88
C ARG A 294 -12.60 -19.78 -2.16
N ARG A 295 -11.69 -18.96 -1.63
CA ARG A 295 -10.55 -19.43 -0.82
C ARG A 295 -10.98 -19.89 0.58
N GLY A 296 -12.28 -19.86 0.90
CA GLY A 296 -12.85 -20.24 2.18
C GLY A 296 -12.49 -19.26 3.30
N LEU A 297 -12.13 -18.02 2.94
CA LEU A 297 -11.65 -17.02 3.85
C LEU A 297 -12.80 -16.13 4.29
N ASP A 298 -13.31 -16.46 5.47
CA ASP A 298 -14.39 -15.72 6.10
C ASP A 298 -13.84 -14.56 6.94
N HIS A 299 -13.09 -13.66 6.29
CA HIS A 299 -12.36 -12.57 6.96
C HIS A 299 -12.73 -11.19 6.41
N GLY A 300 -13.73 -11.14 5.52
CA GLY A 300 -14.25 -9.91 4.93
C GLY A 300 -13.30 -9.22 3.97
N VAL A 301 -13.85 -8.28 3.21
CA VAL A 301 -13.11 -7.41 2.30
C VAL A 301 -13.82 -6.08 2.21
N PHE A 302 -13.07 -4.99 2.25
CA PHE A 302 -13.64 -3.64 2.29
C PHE A 302 -12.90 -2.73 1.32
N CYS A 303 -13.60 -1.71 0.82
CA CYS A 303 -13.06 -0.67 -0.01
C CYS A 303 -13.62 0.67 0.45
N PHE A 304 -12.72 1.63 0.67
CA PHE A 304 -13.05 3.00 1.01
C PHE A 304 -12.37 3.98 0.06
N ASN A 305 -13.04 5.09 -0.23
CA ASN A 305 -12.56 6.14 -1.11
C ASN A 305 -12.46 7.48 -0.36
N ILE A 306 -11.36 8.19 -0.54
CA ILE A 306 -11.21 9.60 -0.14
C ILE A 306 -10.84 10.39 -1.39
N VAL A 307 -11.69 11.35 -1.76
CA VAL A 307 -11.53 12.18 -2.95
C VAL A 307 -11.32 13.63 -2.51
N ASN A 308 -10.32 14.31 -3.08
CA ASN A 308 -10.00 15.72 -2.81
C ASN A 308 -9.88 16.02 -1.31
N ALA A 309 -9.08 15.24 -0.57
CA ALA A 309 -8.95 15.39 0.89
C ALA A 309 -10.31 15.37 1.63
N GLY A 310 -11.26 14.58 1.12
CA GLY A 310 -12.58 14.32 1.70
C GLY A 310 -13.66 15.35 1.33
N THR A 311 -13.34 16.37 0.53
CA THR A 311 -14.32 17.43 0.19
C THR A 311 -15.44 16.92 -0.73
N VAL A 312 -15.20 15.81 -1.41
CA VAL A 312 -16.19 15.11 -2.23
C VAL A 312 -16.69 13.88 -1.45
N PRO A 313 -18.01 13.78 -1.17
CA PRO A 313 -18.59 12.62 -0.51
C PRO A 313 -18.41 11.34 -1.34
N THR A 314 -18.14 10.21 -0.68
CA THR A 314 -17.83 8.91 -1.33
C THR A 314 -18.68 7.75 -0.83
N ARG A 315 -19.79 8.03 -0.13
CA ARG A 315 -20.59 6.99 0.55
C ARG A 315 -21.05 5.87 -0.38
N ASP A 316 -21.45 6.19 -1.61
CA ASP A 316 -21.98 5.23 -2.59
C ASP A 316 -20.89 4.38 -3.28
N ASP A 317 -19.63 4.80 -3.13
CA ASP A 317 -18.45 4.15 -3.70
C ASP A 317 -17.67 3.30 -2.67
N ASN A 318 -18.14 3.27 -1.42
CA ASN A 318 -17.55 2.45 -0.37
C ASN A 318 -18.23 1.07 -0.34
N PHE A 319 -17.44 0.01 -0.41
CA PHE A 319 -17.92 -1.36 -0.53
C PHE A 319 -17.43 -2.21 0.64
N GLY A 320 -18.21 -3.22 1.04
CA GLY A 320 -17.82 -4.09 2.14
C GLY A 320 -18.56 -5.41 2.12
N VAL A 321 -17.84 -6.49 2.38
CA VAL A 321 -18.39 -7.79 2.74
C VAL A 321 -17.87 -8.13 4.12
N LEU A 322 -18.78 -8.24 5.09
CA LEU A 322 -18.43 -8.61 6.45
C LEU A 322 -18.13 -10.12 6.55
N PRO A 323 -17.19 -10.52 7.41
CA PRO A 323 -17.02 -11.93 7.76
C PRO A 323 -18.17 -12.45 8.65
N VAL A 324 -18.34 -13.76 8.76
CA VAL A 324 -19.28 -14.39 9.73
C VAL A 324 -18.89 -13.99 11.15
N GLN A 325 -17.59 -13.90 11.45
CA GLN A 325 -17.09 -13.38 12.73
C GLN A 325 -16.93 -11.86 12.71
N LYS A 326 -18.07 -11.16 12.79
CA LYS A 326 -18.12 -9.72 12.51
C LYS A 326 -17.74 -8.79 13.66
N GLU A 327 -17.84 -9.13 14.94
CA GLU A 327 -17.83 -8.11 16.03
C GLU A 327 -16.55 -7.23 16.08
N GLN A 328 -15.37 -7.83 16.13
CA GLN A 328 -14.10 -7.07 16.19
C GLN A 328 -13.82 -6.36 14.86
N VAL A 329 -14.07 -7.03 13.73
CA VAL A 329 -13.88 -6.47 12.39
C VAL A 329 -14.81 -5.28 12.16
N GLN A 330 -16.10 -5.43 12.48
CA GLN A 330 -17.12 -4.39 12.35
C GLN A 330 -16.75 -3.13 13.12
N THR A 331 -16.18 -3.26 14.32
CA THR A 331 -15.75 -2.11 15.12
C THR A 331 -14.70 -1.29 14.37
N VAL A 332 -13.65 -1.93 13.86
CA VAL A 332 -12.60 -1.25 13.09
C VAL A 332 -13.14 -0.69 11.78
N ILE A 333 -13.95 -1.46 11.05
CA ILE A 333 -14.55 -1.02 9.78
C ILE A 333 -15.48 0.18 9.96
N ASN A 334 -16.27 0.23 11.04
CA ASN A 334 -17.12 1.38 11.35
C ASN A 334 -16.28 2.63 11.65
N LEU A 335 -15.17 2.48 12.37
CA LEU A 335 -14.25 3.58 12.63
C LEU A 335 -13.59 4.08 11.34
N VAL A 336 -13.20 3.18 10.43
CA VAL A 336 -12.67 3.56 9.11
C VAL A 336 -13.73 4.29 8.29
N ALA A 337 -14.99 3.83 8.31
CA ALA A 337 -16.09 4.51 7.64
C ALA A 337 -16.30 5.94 8.17
N GLN A 338 -16.30 6.11 9.50
CA GLN A 338 -16.39 7.43 10.15
C GLN A 338 -15.19 8.33 9.82
N PHE A 339 -13.99 7.77 9.80
CA PHE A 339 -12.77 8.47 9.42
C PHE A 339 -12.87 9.02 7.99
N VAL A 340 -13.32 8.19 7.04
CA VAL A 340 -13.49 8.57 5.63
C VAL A 340 -14.58 9.62 5.47
N GLU A 341 -15.74 9.41 6.09
CA GLU A 341 -16.89 10.30 6.02
C GLU A 341 -16.61 11.70 6.60
N HIS A 342 -15.78 11.76 7.65
CA HIS A 342 -15.46 13.01 8.34
C HIS A 342 -14.02 13.47 8.09
N TYR A 343 -13.34 12.92 7.08
CA TYR A 343 -11.91 13.16 6.86
C TYR A 343 -11.57 14.64 6.73
N THR A 344 -12.37 15.42 5.98
CA THR A 344 -12.15 16.86 5.85
C THR A 344 -12.25 17.59 7.17
N LYS A 345 -13.26 17.26 7.98
CA LYS A 345 -13.46 17.87 9.30
C LYS A 345 -12.33 17.55 10.27
N LEU A 346 -11.85 16.31 10.24
CA LEU A 346 -10.83 15.81 11.16
C LEU A 346 -9.41 16.28 10.78
N PHE A 347 -9.08 16.26 9.49
CA PHE A 347 -7.72 16.47 8.99
C PHE A 347 -7.63 17.34 7.74
N GLY A 348 -8.68 17.42 6.92
CA GLY A 348 -8.62 18.14 5.64
C GLY A 348 -8.65 19.66 5.74
N HIS A 349 -9.31 20.26 6.76
CA HIS A 349 -9.42 21.73 6.85
C HIS A 349 -8.05 22.43 6.87
N SER A 350 -7.12 21.96 7.70
CA SER A 350 -5.77 22.54 7.77
C SER A 350 -5.00 22.42 6.44
N TYR A 351 -5.24 21.33 5.71
CA TYR A 351 -4.69 21.14 4.37
C TYR A 351 -5.29 22.13 3.37
N VAL A 352 -6.62 22.29 3.35
CA VAL A 352 -7.32 23.25 2.48
C VAL A 352 -6.85 24.68 2.76
N ASP A 353 -6.70 25.05 4.04
CA ASP A 353 -6.18 26.36 4.44
C ASP A 353 -4.73 26.55 3.95
N SER A 354 -3.88 25.52 4.09
CA SER A 354 -2.49 25.56 3.60
C SER A 354 -2.42 25.74 2.08
N VAL A 355 -3.31 25.11 1.32
CA VAL A 355 -3.41 25.30 -0.14
C VAL A 355 -3.80 26.74 -0.45
N ASN A 356 -4.86 27.25 0.20
CA ASN A 356 -5.34 28.61 -0.03
C ASN A 356 -4.26 29.65 0.30
N ASP A 357 -3.55 29.47 1.41
CA ASP A 357 -2.49 30.38 1.83
C ASP A 357 -1.29 30.33 0.88
N PHE A 358 -0.92 29.16 0.37
CA PHE A 358 0.10 29.02 -0.65
C PHE A 358 -0.23 29.87 -1.89
N PHE A 359 -1.40 29.68 -2.49
CA PHE A 359 -1.76 30.44 -3.71
C PHE A 359 -1.90 31.94 -3.44
N LYS A 360 -2.42 32.35 -2.28
CA LYS A 360 -2.53 33.77 -1.90
C LYS A 360 -1.16 34.43 -1.73
N ASN A 361 -0.20 33.76 -1.11
CA ASN A 361 1.13 34.33 -0.84
C ASN A 361 1.95 34.39 -2.14
N GLU A 362 1.95 33.30 -2.91
CA GLU A 362 2.73 33.21 -4.14
C GLU A 362 2.24 34.17 -5.23
N ALA A 363 0.94 34.48 -5.25
CA ALA A 363 0.36 35.49 -6.14
C ALA A 363 0.78 36.92 -5.80
N LYS A 364 1.08 37.22 -4.52
CA LYS A 364 1.53 38.54 -4.08
C LYS A 364 3.01 38.78 -4.35
N ASP A 365 3.82 37.75 -4.22
CA ASP A 365 5.29 37.87 -4.24
C ASP A 365 5.92 37.68 -5.63
N GLY A 366 5.11 37.45 -6.68
CA GLY A 366 5.61 37.19 -8.03
C GLY A 366 6.49 35.94 -8.08
N SER A 367 6.07 34.89 -7.36
CA SER A 367 6.96 33.78 -7.04
C SER A 367 7.37 32.92 -8.24
N LYS A 368 8.66 32.55 -8.23
CA LYS A 368 9.27 31.60 -9.17
C LYS A 368 8.63 30.21 -9.09
N TYR A 369 8.09 29.80 -7.94
CA TYR A 369 7.49 28.47 -7.79
C TYR A 369 6.16 28.35 -8.54
N LEU A 370 5.25 29.30 -8.34
CA LEU A 370 3.97 29.30 -9.04
C LEU A 370 4.14 29.46 -10.56
N SER A 371 5.11 30.27 -11.01
CA SER A 371 5.46 30.36 -12.43
C SER A 371 5.94 29.03 -13.00
N ALA A 372 6.83 28.32 -12.30
CA ALA A 372 7.31 27.00 -12.73
C ALA A 372 6.19 25.95 -12.74
N LEU A 373 5.34 25.94 -11.71
CA LEU A 373 4.17 25.05 -11.64
C LEU A 373 3.20 25.32 -12.80
N ASN A 374 2.83 26.57 -13.04
CA ASN A 374 1.90 26.91 -14.11
C ASN A 374 2.50 26.68 -15.51
N SER A 375 3.81 26.78 -15.66
CA SER A 375 4.49 26.45 -16.93
C SER A 375 4.53 24.95 -17.22
N VAL A 376 4.69 24.11 -16.19
CA VAL A 376 4.85 22.65 -16.37
C VAL A 376 3.53 21.90 -16.21
N ILE A 377 2.69 22.33 -15.29
CA ILE A 377 1.38 21.76 -14.93
C ILE A 377 0.31 22.78 -15.35
N ASN A 378 0.24 23.02 -16.65
CA ASN A 378 -0.79 23.85 -17.27
C ASN A 378 -2.07 23.02 -17.52
N ASN A 379 -3.12 23.67 -18.03
CA ASN A 379 -4.40 23.01 -18.30
C ASN A 379 -4.25 21.90 -19.34
N GLU A 380 -3.47 22.11 -20.40
CA GLU A 380 -3.20 21.08 -21.42
C GLU A 380 -2.60 19.80 -20.83
N PHE A 381 -1.62 19.94 -19.93
CA PHE A 381 -1.03 18.82 -19.21
C PHE A 381 -2.08 18.09 -18.36
N LEU A 382 -2.95 18.83 -17.66
CA LEU A 382 -3.98 18.25 -16.81
C LEU A 382 -5.06 17.53 -17.63
N GLU A 383 -5.45 18.09 -18.77
CA GLU A 383 -6.38 17.47 -19.73
C GLU A 383 -5.78 16.19 -20.33
N GLU A 384 -4.49 16.19 -20.69
CA GLU A 384 -3.79 14.99 -21.16
C GLU A 384 -3.79 13.86 -20.11
N LEU A 385 -3.55 14.22 -18.83
CA LEU A 385 -3.62 13.26 -17.73
C LEU A 385 -5.04 12.70 -17.55
N GLN A 386 -6.06 13.56 -17.64
CA GLN A 386 -7.44 13.16 -17.52
C GLN A 386 -7.88 12.24 -18.68
N GLY A 387 -7.55 12.60 -19.93
CA GLY A 387 -7.85 11.76 -21.10
C GLY A 387 -7.17 10.39 -21.03
N SER A 388 -5.94 10.33 -20.50
CA SER A 388 -5.26 9.05 -20.25
C SER A 388 -6.01 8.18 -19.22
N LEU A 389 -6.56 8.81 -18.19
CA LEU A 389 -7.31 8.12 -17.14
C LEU A 389 -8.64 7.57 -17.68
N GLU A 390 -9.37 8.38 -18.45
CA GLU A 390 -10.64 7.99 -19.07
C GLU A 390 -10.44 6.81 -20.04
N SER A 391 -9.42 6.88 -20.91
CA SER A 391 -9.07 5.79 -21.83
C SER A 391 -8.76 4.47 -21.10
N ASN A 392 -8.06 4.52 -19.96
CA ASN A 392 -7.77 3.33 -19.17
C ASN A 392 -9.00 2.71 -18.50
N VAL A 393 -10.02 3.54 -18.19
CA VAL A 393 -11.28 3.07 -17.61
C VAL A 393 -12.15 2.42 -18.68
N GLU A 394 -12.19 2.96 -19.89
CA GLU A 394 -12.95 2.38 -21.01
C GLU A 394 -12.33 1.08 -21.54
N GLY A 395 -10.99 0.99 -21.55
CA GLY A 395 -10.28 -0.18 -22.07
C GLY A 395 -10.21 -1.39 -21.14
N ASN A 396 -10.64 -1.27 -19.86
CA ASN A 396 -10.64 -2.36 -18.89
C ASN A 396 -12.04 -2.69 -18.43
#